data_AF-A0A1Q5HCW5-F1
#
_entry.id   AF-A0A1Q5HCW5-F1
#
_cell.length_a   1.000
_cell.length_b   1.000
_cell.length_c   1.000
_cell.angle_alpha   90.00
_cell.angle_beta   90.00
_cell.angle_gamma   90.00
#
_symmetry.space_group_name_H-M   'P 1'
#
loop_
_entity.id
_entity.type
_entity.pdbx_description
1 polymer ?
#
loop_
_entity_poly.entity_id
_entity_poly.type
_entity_poly.pdbx_seq_one_letter_code
_entity_poly.pdbx_strand_id
1 'polypeptide(L)'
;MTRSVQALAYARPSAVESSQAGRLLGLETSGGLTPRGSEPHPRFFSGFLTSPSIAARGLLAVADVASARYYQRTLPASLDPVVTGNGDRLRFESFSGCCGVYARLDVLREGLDGAETGHGTTNVDVNNPLREALSRISGDDPLHMRVGPEEMAVTTLDGPVVEKKVPLPDRWLRGFAEAQVVSAGFDLRAELPAAEAVRFLRSLPRTSGNASRGARWVIPAGKTLRPTTRPVAGAVCLPGPERLVAFQRVLRHATSLRVYGPVADGAATASAWEAVLPGMRLTLALSPEASRGFSGEGGVLEALATEDAAADAELVSLLLAWEPRIEPADLAEQSGLTVERVRAALTRLGTAGRVGYDLADAAYFHRELPYDANRVERHNPRLVAARELAGSGAVALDGDVAVVSSGERRYQVREKDGMLGCTCQWWIDYRGRRGPCKHALAVRMVRRGAPVAGGAR
;
A
#
# COMPACT_ATOMS: atom_id res chain seq x y z
N MET A 1 -2.71 9.50 47.10
CA MET A 1 -2.47 9.89 45.69
C MET A 1 -0.98 10.08 45.48
N THR A 2 -0.28 9.05 45.02
CA THR A 2 1.14 9.15 44.65
C THR A 2 1.23 9.72 43.24
N ARG A 3 1.67 10.98 43.13
CA ARG A 3 2.04 11.60 41.84
C ARG A 3 3.30 10.90 41.34
N SER A 4 3.18 10.06 40.32
CA SER A 4 4.33 9.56 39.56
C SER A 4 4.98 10.75 38.85
N VAL A 5 6.19 11.13 39.28
CA VAL A 5 7.00 12.12 38.57
C VAL A 5 7.55 11.45 37.32
N GLN A 6 6.99 11.76 36.15
CA GLN A 6 7.59 11.36 34.88
C GLN A 6 8.80 12.27 34.62
N ALA A 7 10.01 11.71 34.72
CA ALA A 7 11.23 12.37 34.29
C ALA A 7 11.36 12.18 32.76
N LEU A 8 11.18 13.26 32.00
CA LEU A 8 11.31 13.28 30.55
C LEU A 8 12.75 13.67 30.19
N ALA A 9 13.49 12.79 29.51
CA ALA A 9 14.86 13.06 29.04
C ALA A 9 14.84 13.35 27.54
N TYR A 10 15.27 14.54 27.14
CA TYR A 10 15.36 14.95 25.74
C TYR A 10 16.83 14.98 25.30
N ALA A 11 17.14 14.49 24.10
CA ALA A 11 18.50 14.41 23.58
C ALA A 11 19.16 15.79 23.37
N ARG A 12 18.33 16.81 23.14
CA ARG A 12 18.71 18.23 23.11
C ARG A 12 17.48 19.11 23.41
N PRO A 13 17.65 20.42 23.64
CA PRO A 13 16.52 21.33 23.79
C PRO A 13 15.73 21.44 22.48
N SER A 14 14.40 21.47 22.57
CA SER A 14 13.55 21.99 21.48
C SER A 14 13.95 23.44 21.19
N ALA A 15 14.08 23.80 19.92
CA ALA A 15 14.61 25.10 19.52
C ALA A 15 13.72 25.78 18.48
N VAL A 16 13.66 27.10 18.54
CA VAL A 16 13.09 27.94 17.48
C VAL A 16 14.25 28.60 16.76
N GLU A 17 14.48 28.20 15.51
CA GLU A 17 15.51 28.78 14.66
C GLU A 17 14.89 29.78 13.69
N SER A 18 15.52 30.95 13.54
CA SER A 18 15.09 31.94 12.55
C SER A 18 15.92 31.79 11.29
N SER A 19 15.26 31.58 10.15
CA SER A 19 15.87 31.53 8.82
C SER A 19 15.31 32.63 7.91
N GLN A 20 15.93 32.85 6.74
CA GLN A 20 15.39 33.77 5.73
C GLN A 20 13.98 33.39 5.24
N ALA A 21 13.56 32.14 5.44
CA ALA A 21 12.22 31.63 5.10
C ALA A 21 11.20 31.71 6.27
N GLY A 22 11.60 32.21 7.44
CA GLY A 22 10.74 32.33 8.63
C GLY A 22 11.29 31.60 9.87
N ARG A 23 10.46 31.51 10.92
CA ARG A 23 10.79 30.81 12.17
C ARG A 23 10.44 29.33 12.06
N LEU A 24 11.41 28.46 12.33
CA LEU A 24 11.29 27.00 12.33
C LEU A 24 11.28 26.52 13.79
N LEU A 25 10.28 25.75 14.18
CA LEU A 25 10.22 25.08 15.49
C LEU A 25 10.71 23.63 15.33
N GLY A 26 11.77 23.27 16.06
CA GLY A 26 12.24 21.90 16.26
C GLY A 26 11.78 21.40 17.64
N LEU A 27 10.97 20.34 17.66
CA LEU A 27 10.55 19.67 18.89
C LEU A 27 11.36 18.39 19.07
N GLU A 28 11.91 18.19 20.25
CA GLU A 28 12.53 16.93 20.65
C GLU A 28 11.50 16.07 21.40
N THR A 29 11.56 14.75 21.22
CA THR A 29 10.69 13.79 21.93
C THR A 29 11.49 13.11 23.03
N SER A 30 10.87 12.76 24.16
CA SER A 30 11.57 12.24 25.35
C SER A 30 11.59 10.71 25.51
N GLY A 31 11.02 9.97 24.55
CA GLY A 31 10.93 8.50 24.57
C GLY A 31 9.74 7.94 23.79
N GLY A 32 9.69 6.61 23.64
CA GLY A 32 8.58 5.85 23.05
C GLY A 32 8.63 4.37 23.38
N LEU A 33 7.57 3.62 23.03
CA LEU A 33 7.47 2.17 23.28
C LEU A 33 7.98 1.38 22.07
N THR A 34 8.82 0.37 22.32
CA THR A 34 9.28 -0.62 21.35
C THR A 34 8.84 -2.02 21.81
N PRO A 35 8.96 -3.07 20.98
CA PRO A 35 8.73 -4.45 21.43
C PRO A 35 9.62 -4.90 22.60
N ARG A 36 10.72 -4.17 22.89
CA ARG A 36 11.63 -4.42 24.02
C ARG A 36 11.29 -3.58 25.28
N GLY A 37 10.28 -2.70 25.22
CA GLY A 37 9.85 -1.84 26.33
C GLY A 37 9.93 -0.34 26.02
N SER A 38 9.90 0.50 27.07
CA SER A 38 10.05 1.95 26.89
C SER A 38 11.52 2.31 26.64
N GLU A 39 11.80 2.97 25.53
CA GLU A 39 13.14 3.47 25.19
C GLU A 39 13.17 5.00 25.09
N PRO A 40 14.26 5.65 25.56
CA PRO A 40 14.52 7.04 25.25
C PRO A 40 14.93 7.16 23.77
N HIS A 41 14.16 7.91 22.97
CA HIS A 41 14.39 8.13 21.53
C HIS A 41 14.45 6.85 20.68
N PRO A 42 13.36 6.04 20.62
CA PRO A 42 13.39 4.82 19.84
C PRO A 42 13.71 5.14 18.38
N ARG A 43 14.78 4.54 17.88
CA ARG A 43 15.16 4.54 16.48
C ARG A 43 14.97 3.12 16.00
N PHE A 44 14.31 2.94 14.88
CA PHE A 44 14.17 1.62 14.30
C PHE A 44 15.20 1.35 13.21
N PHE A 45 16.08 2.30 12.87
CA PHE A 45 17.27 1.99 12.09
C PHE A 45 18.38 3.04 12.27
N SER A 46 19.63 2.58 12.33
CA SER A 46 20.81 3.42 12.17
C SER A 46 21.96 2.55 11.64
N GLY A 47 22.41 2.79 10.43
CA GLY A 47 23.46 1.97 9.82
C GLY A 47 23.87 2.42 8.43
N PHE A 48 24.90 1.77 7.90
CA PHE A 48 25.32 1.92 6.52
C PHE A 48 24.54 0.98 5.61
N LEU A 49 24.44 1.35 4.33
CA LEU A 49 23.88 0.49 3.30
C LEU A 49 25.01 -0.15 2.49
N THR A 50 24.91 -1.46 2.21
CA THR A 50 25.97 -2.21 1.50
C THR A 50 26.08 -1.85 0.02
N SER A 51 25.03 -1.27 -0.56
CA SER A 51 25.02 -0.77 -1.93
C SER A 51 24.44 0.66 -1.98
N PRO A 52 25.20 1.67 -1.52
CA PRO A 52 24.75 3.05 -1.37
C PRO A 52 24.12 3.64 -2.64
N SER A 53 24.80 3.48 -3.78
CA SER A 53 24.33 4.02 -5.05
C SER A 53 23.02 3.36 -5.49
N ILE A 54 22.85 2.05 -5.29
CA ILE A 54 21.62 1.32 -5.63
C ILE A 54 20.47 1.76 -4.73
N ALA A 55 20.72 1.86 -3.42
CA ALA A 55 19.73 2.31 -2.45
C ALA A 55 19.27 3.75 -2.73
N ALA A 56 20.20 4.66 -3.02
CA ALA A 56 19.90 6.04 -3.37
C ALA A 56 19.02 6.12 -4.63
N ARG A 57 19.34 5.35 -5.69
CA ARG A 57 18.50 5.30 -6.90
C ARG A 57 17.14 4.67 -6.65
N GLY A 58 17.05 3.65 -5.78
CA GLY A 58 15.80 3.04 -5.36
C GLY A 58 14.88 4.03 -4.61
N LEU A 59 15.43 4.76 -3.64
CA LEU A 59 14.71 5.80 -2.90
C LEU A 59 14.21 6.91 -3.82
N LEU A 60 15.07 7.37 -4.74
CA LEU A 60 14.67 8.33 -5.76
C LEU A 60 13.55 7.79 -6.66
N ALA A 61 13.53 6.49 -6.98
CA ALA A 61 12.45 5.88 -7.75
C ALA A 61 11.11 5.90 -6.99
N VAL A 62 11.13 5.57 -5.70
CA VAL A 62 9.95 5.65 -4.82
C VAL A 62 9.47 7.11 -4.72
N ALA A 63 10.38 8.06 -4.56
CA ALA A 63 10.07 9.48 -4.51
C ALA A 63 9.56 10.03 -5.85
N ASP A 64 10.07 9.56 -6.99
CA ASP A 64 9.60 9.93 -8.33
C ASP A 64 8.15 9.46 -8.54
N VAL A 65 7.81 8.24 -8.08
CA VAL A 65 6.42 7.75 -8.12
C VAL A 65 5.51 8.64 -7.29
N ALA A 66 5.94 9.05 -6.10
CA ALA A 66 5.16 9.89 -5.20
C ALA A 66 4.81 11.26 -5.83
N SER A 67 5.77 11.85 -6.55
CA SER A 67 5.60 13.08 -7.32
C SER A 67 4.85 12.87 -8.65
N ALA A 68 4.73 11.64 -9.15
CA ALA A 68 4.11 11.36 -10.44
C ALA A 68 2.58 11.52 -10.42
N ARG A 69 2.04 11.86 -11.60
CA ARG A 69 0.60 11.88 -11.92
C ARG A 69 0.43 11.32 -13.34
N TYR A 70 -0.01 10.07 -13.44
CA TYR A 70 -0.16 9.38 -14.73
C TYR A 70 -1.50 9.67 -15.43
N TYR A 71 -2.42 10.33 -14.74
CA TYR A 71 -3.75 10.73 -15.25
C TYR A 71 -4.16 12.07 -14.65
N GLN A 72 -4.60 13.00 -15.52
CA GLN A 72 -5.04 14.40 -15.25
C GLN A 72 -4.06 15.23 -14.40
N ARG A 73 -3.40 16.21 -15.02
CA ARG A 73 -2.41 17.08 -14.36
C ARG A 73 -3.11 18.20 -13.59
N THR A 74 -3.21 18.09 -12.26
CA THR A 74 -3.56 19.19 -11.35
C THR A 74 -2.37 19.50 -10.43
N LEU A 75 -2.39 20.66 -9.75
CA LEU A 75 -1.28 21.27 -9.01
C LEU A 75 -0.49 20.28 -8.12
N PRO A 76 0.84 20.48 -7.96
CA PRO A 76 1.68 19.61 -7.14
C PRO A 76 1.23 19.68 -5.67
N ALA A 77 0.97 18.52 -5.09
CA ALA A 77 1.10 18.34 -3.65
C ALA A 77 2.30 17.42 -3.48
N SER A 78 3.27 17.80 -2.63
CA SER A 78 4.27 16.84 -2.17
C SER A 78 3.54 15.71 -1.49
N LEU A 79 3.79 14.49 -1.94
CA LEU A 79 3.29 13.29 -1.31
C LEU A 79 4.52 12.47 -1.09
N ASP A 80 4.77 12.06 0.14
CA ASP A 80 6.10 11.64 0.48
C ASP A 80 6.11 10.24 1.12
N PRO A 81 7.20 9.47 0.91
CA PRO A 81 7.21 8.06 1.22
C PRO A 81 6.97 7.74 2.68
N VAL A 82 6.30 6.61 2.91
CA VAL A 82 6.24 5.94 4.19
C VAL A 82 7.49 5.08 4.34
N VAL A 83 8.14 5.12 5.48
CA VAL A 83 9.27 4.26 5.84
C VAL A 83 8.85 3.35 6.99
N THR A 84 8.99 2.03 6.81
CA THR A 84 8.70 1.03 7.84
C THR A 84 9.93 0.18 8.14
N GLY A 85 10.29 0.06 9.41
CA GLY A 85 11.22 -0.95 9.91
C GLY A 85 10.48 -2.18 10.41
N ASN A 86 10.92 -3.36 9.99
CA ASN A 86 10.26 -4.64 10.31
C ASN A 86 11.22 -5.66 10.94
N GLY A 87 12.22 -5.24 11.69
CA GLY A 87 13.16 -6.18 12.33
C GLY A 87 14.27 -6.68 11.39
N ASP A 88 13.92 -7.05 10.15
CA ASP A 88 14.84 -7.66 9.18
C ASP A 88 15.12 -6.80 7.93
N ARG A 89 14.32 -5.75 7.70
CA ARG A 89 14.40 -4.91 6.52
C ARG A 89 13.78 -3.54 6.74
N LEU A 90 14.18 -2.59 5.89
CA LEU A 90 13.52 -1.29 5.73
C LEU A 90 12.65 -1.30 4.47
N ARG A 91 11.44 -0.75 4.58
CA ARG A 91 10.49 -0.64 3.47
C ARG A 91 10.14 0.82 3.22
N PHE A 92 10.35 1.30 2.00
CA PHE A 92 9.98 2.63 1.55
C PHE A 92 8.83 2.53 0.57
N GLU A 93 7.67 3.05 0.95
CA GLU A 93 6.43 2.92 0.19
C GLU A 93 5.90 4.28 -0.27
N SER A 94 5.37 4.36 -1.49
CA SER A 94 4.68 5.56 -1.97
C SER A 94 3.56 5.22 -2.95
N PHE A 95 2.70 6.20 -3.19
CA PHE A 95 1.70 6.14 -4.26
C PHE A 95 1.85 7.33 -5.20
N SER A 96 1.65 7.12 -6.50
CA SER A 96 1.41 8.26 -7.39
C SER A 96 0.16 9.01 -6.96
N GLY A 97 0.06 10.30 -7.27
CA GLY A 97 -1.07 11.07 -6.72
C GLY A 97 -2.42 10.79 -7.37
N CYS A 98 -2.45 10.15 -8.54
CA CYS A 98 -3.68 9.53 -9.05
C CYS A 98 -3.98 8.18 -8.37
N CYS A 99 -3.15 7.73 -7.42
CA CYS A 99 -3.18 6.43 -6.75
C CYS A 99 -3.15 5.26 -7.74
N GLY A 100 -2.65 5.46 -8.95
CA GLY A 100 -2.57 4.41 -9.96
C GLY A 100 -1.36 3.50 -9.75
N VAL A 101 -0.24 4.05 -9.27
CA VAL A 101 1.00 3.28 -9.09
C VAL A 101 1.34 3.27 -7.61
N TYR A 102 1.52 2.08 -7.07
CA TYR A 102 2.12 1.85 -5.76
C TYR A 102 3.58 1.46 -5.97
N ALA A 103 4.49 2.09 -5.25
CA ALA A 103 5.91 1.75 -5.26
C ALA A 103 6.34 1.28 -3.88
N ARG A 104 7.19 0.25 -3.83
CA ARG A 104 7.86 -0.19 -2.62
C ARG A 104 9.31 -0.54 -2.90
N LEU A 105 10.25 0.06 -2.18
CA LEU A 105 11.63 -0.41 -2.08
C LEU A 105 11.79 -1.15 -0.76
N ASP A 106 12.11 -2.44 -0.82
CA ASP A 106 12.57 -3.22 0.32
C ASP A 106 14.11 -3.23 0.32
N VAL A 107 14.75 -2.74 1.38
CA VAL A 107 16.18 -2.91 1.66
C VAL A 107 16.31 -4.08 2.64
N LEU A 108 16.70 -5.23 2.11
CA LEU A 108 16.74 -6.51 2.83
C LEU A 108 17.92 -6.56 3.79
N ARG A 109 17.98 -7.58 4.66
CA ARG A 109 19.06 -7.76 5.64
C ARG A 109 20.46 -7.64 5.02
N GLU A 110 20.69 -8.26 3.87
CA GLU A 110 21.97 -8.16 3.15
C GLU A 110 22.29 -6.74 2.62
N GLY A 111 21.28 -5.87 2.52
CA GLY A 111 21.39 -4.47 2.14
C GLY A 111 21.75 -3.52 3.29
N LEU A 112 21.66 -3.98 4.54
CA LEU A 112 21.71 -3.16 5.76
C LEU A 112 23.03 -3.25 6.54
N ASP A 113 24.06 -3.86 5.95
CA ASP A 113 25.43 -3.94 6.50
C ASP A 113 25.49 -4.51 7.93
N GLY A 114 24.62 -5.48 8.22
CA GLY A 114 24.53 -6.13 9.54
C GLY A 114 23.91 -5.28 10.65
N ALA A 115 23.43 -4.06 10.35
CA ALA A 115 22.75 -3.22 11.33
C ALA A 115 21.41 -3.85 11.75
N GLU A 116 21.13 -3.81 13.06
CA GLU A 116 19.80 -4.19 13.58
C GLU A 116 18.76 -3.21 13.06
N THR A 117 17.64 -3.74 12.56
CA THR A 117 16.45 -2.95 12.28
C THR A 117 15.47 -3.16 13.43
N GLY A 118 15.01 -2.09 14.05
CA GLY A 118 13.90 -2.12 14.98
C GLY A 118 12.55 -2.16 14.26
N HIS A 119 11.50 -1.77 14.98
CA HIS A 119 10.13 -1.77 14.46
C HIS A 119 9.52 -0.38 14.56
N GLY A 120 8.83 0.05 13.50
CA GLY A 120 8.14 1.33 13.49
C GLY A 120 7.85 1.82 12.09
N THR A 121 7.02 2.85 11.99
CA THR A 121 6.67 3.52 10.73
C THR A 121 6.77 5.04 10.90
N THR A 122 7.36 5.70 9.91
CA THR A 122 7.33 7.17 9.76
C THR A 122 7.01 7.52 8.32
N ASN A 123 6.77 8.79 8.03
CA ASN A 123 6.56 9.25 6.66
C ASN A 123 7.18 10.63 6.49
N VAL A 124 8.07 10.77 5.51
CA VAL A 124 9.04 11.87 5.46
C VAL A 124 9.09 12.48 4.07
N ASP A 125 9.23 13.80 4.00
CA ASP A 125 9.35 14.54 2.73
C ASP A 125 10.67 14.25 2.01
N VAL A 126 10.61 13.67 0.81
CA VAL A 126 11.82 13.55 -0.03
C VAL A 126 11.94 14.81 -0.88
N ASN A 127 12.30 15.89 -0.21
CA ASN A 127 12.43 17.23 -0.75
C ASN A 127 13.64 17.36 -1.71
N ASN A 128 13.81 18.55 -2.29
CA ASN A 128 14.91 18.80 -3.23
C ASN A 128 16.32 18.60 -2.61
N PRO A 129 16.64 19.16 -1.42
CA PRO A 129 17.91 18.87 -0.75
C PRO A 129 18.23 17.38 -0.60
N LEU A 130 17.28 16.57 -0.15
CA LEU A 130 17.48 15.13 -0.02
C LEU A 130 17.64 14.46 -1.39
N ARG A 131 16.84 14.84 -2.40
CA ARG A 131 16.97 14.32 -3.77
C ARG A 131 18.33 14.61 -4.37
N GLU A 132 18.86 15.81 -4.13
CA GLU A 132 20.17 16.22 -4.59
C GLU A 132 21.28 15.42 -3.91
N ALA A 133 21.23 15.28 -2.57
CA ALA A 133 22.17 14.47 -1.81
C ALA A 133 22.19 13.01 -2.31
N LEU A 134 21.03 12.38 -2.47
CA LEU A 134 20.92 11.02 -3.01
C LEU A 134 21.38 10.91 -4.47
N SER A 135 21.18 11.96 -5.28
CA SER A 135 21.56 11.93 -6.70
C SER A 135 23.07 12.02 -6.92
N ARG A 136 23.80 12.64 -5.99
CA ARG A 136 25.26 12.77 -6.01
C ARG A 136 25.99 11.49 -5.60
N ILE A 137 25.35 10.59 -4.85
CA ILE A 137 25.94 9.30 -4.45
C ILE A 137 26.34 8.50 -5.69
N SER A 138 27.61 8.12 -5.73
CA SER A 138 28.28 7.45 -6.83
C SER A 138 29.19 6.33 -6.31
N GLY A 139 29.49 5.34 -7.16
CA GLY A 139 30.40 4.24 -6.80
C GLY A 139 30.13 3.64 -5.42
N ASP A 140 31.17 3.71 -4.58
CA ASP A 140 31.24 3.19 -3.22
C ASP A 140 31.13 4.30 -2.15
N ASP A 141 30.60 5.49 -2.51
CA ASP A 141 30.36 6.58 -1.56
C ASP A 141 29.51 6.05 -0.37
N PRO A 142 29.96 6.21 0.88
CA PRO A 142 29.22 5.69 2.01
C PRO A 142 27.89 6.42 2.17
N LEU A 143 26.84 5.65 2.45
CA LEU A 143 25.51 6.16 2.78
C LEU A 143 25.12 5.62 4.14
N HIS A 144 25.17 6.49 5.15
CA HIS A 144 24.59 6.19 6.46
C HIS A 144 23.16 6.70 6.50
N MET A 145 22.24 5.86 6.97
CA MET A 145 20.85 6.22 7.13
C MET A 145 20.42 6.02 8.57
N ARG A 146 19.56 6.93 9.05
CA ARG A 146 18.91 6.85 10.34
C ARG A 146 17.41 7.06 10.17
N VAL A 147 16.61 6.20 10.79
CA VAL A 147 15.15 6.31 10.74
C VAL A 147 14.58 6.21 12.16
N GLY A 148 13.77 7.19 12.51
CA GLY A 148 13.03 7.26 13.76
C GLY A 148 11.54 7.57 13.51
N PRO A 149 10.74 7.66 14.59
CA PRO A 149 9.30 7.90 14.48
C PRO A 149 8.95 9.27 13.86
N GLU A 150 9.80 10.27 14.08
CA GLU A 150 9.55 11.67 13.71
C GLU A 150 10.49 12.22 12.63
N GLU A 151 11.50 11.45 12.22
CA GLU A 151 12.45 11.90 11.21
C GLU A 151 13.18 10.75 10.49
N MET A 152 13.70 11.05 9.31
CA MET A 152 14.67 10.25 8.58
C MET A 152 15.88 11.13 8.28
N ALA A 153 17.08 10.61 8.47
CA ALA A 153 18.31 11.29 8.10
C ALA A 153 19.13 10.44 7.14
N VAL A 154 19.73 11.10 6.15
CA VAL A 154 20.70 10.54 5.23
C VAL A 154 21.99 11.33 5.37
N THR A 155 23.08 10.66 5.72
CA THR A 155 24.41 11.26 5.82
C THR A 155 25.28 10.73 4.69
N THR A 156 25.77 11.65 3.87
CA THR A 156 26.76 11.39 2.82
C THR A 156 28.08 12.10 3.18
N LEU A 157 29.07 12.05 2.28
CA LEU A 157 30.31 12.80 2.43
C LEU A 157 30.09 14.33 2.48
N ASP A 158 29.00 14.83 1.90
CA ASP A 158 28.63 16.25 1.91
C ASP A 158 27.98 16.69 3.24
N GLY A 159 27.70 15.73 4.14
CA GLY A 159 27.06 15.95 5.43
C GLY A 159 25.64 15.35 5.54
N PRO A 160 24.97 15.59 6.69
CA PRO A 160 23.63 15.06 6.94
C PRO A 160 22.52 15.92 6.33
N VAL A 161 21.53 15.26 5.74
CA VAL A 161 20.21 15.82 5.39
C VAL A 161 19.16 15.15 6.25
N VAL A 162 18.33 15.94 6.94
CA VAL A 162 17.32 15.45 7.88
C VAL A 162 15.94 15.88 7.41
N GLU A 163 15.06 14.89 7.23
CA GLU A 163 13.67 15.07 6.84
C GLU A 163 12.75 14.74 7.99
N LYS A 164 11.82 15.66 8.27
CA LYS A 164 10.84 15.52 9.34
C LYS A 164 9.62 14.76 8.86
N LYS A 165 8.89 14.20 9.82
CA LYS A 165 7.60 13.58 9.58
C LYS A 165 6.60 14.60 9.03
N VAL A 166 5.88 14.21 7.99
CA VAL A 166 4.82 15.02 7.38
C VAL A 166 3.44 14.39 7.58
N PRO A 167 2.32 15.02 7.21
CA PRO A 167 1.03 14.35 7.16
C PRO A 167 0.90 13.42 5.95
N LEU A 168 0.25 12.26 6.10
CA LEU A 168 -0.09 11.39 4.97
C LEU A 168 -1.40 11.78 4.29
N PRO A 169 -1.49 11.75 2.95
CA PRO A 169 -2.74 11.99 2.23
C PRO A 169 -3.79 10.90 2.46
N ASP A 170 -5.04 11.27 2.74
CA ASP A 170 -6.16 10.32 2.94
C ASP A 170 -6.34 9.32 1.79
N ARG A 171 -6.13 9.78 0.54
CA ARG A 171 -6.22 8.91 -0.63
C ARG A 171 -5.17 7.79 -0.63
N TRP A 172 -3.99 8.01 -0.05
CA TRP A 172 -2.97 6.98 0.06
C TRP A 172 -3.36 5.93 1.07
N LEU A 173 -3.93 6.31 2.22
CA LEU A 173 -4.42 5.37 3.23
C LEU A 173 -5.41 4.36 2.61
N ARG A 174 -6.35 4.84 1.80
CA ARG A 174 -7.24 3.97 1.01
C ARG A 174 -6.48 3.11 -0.01
N GLY A 175 -5.56 3.73 -0.75
CA GLY A 175 -4.75 3.05 -1.74
C GLY A 175 -3.96 1.88 -1.16
N PHE A 176 -3.37 2.03 0.03
CA PHE A 176 -2.61 1.00 0.71
C PHE A 176 -3.44 -0.23 1.05
N ALA A 177 -4.64 -0.03 1.59
CA ALA A 177 -5.56 -1.13 1.90
C ALA A 177 -6.01 -1.87 0.64
N GLU A 178 -6.33 -1.14 -0.43
CA GLU A 178 -6.77 -1.71 -1.71
C GLU A 178 -5.62 -2.37 -2.49
N ALA A 179 -4.39 -1.88 -2.37
CA ALA A 179 -3.21 -2.51 -2.98
C ALA A 179 -2.86 -3.83 -2.29
N GLN A 180 -2.97 -3.91 -0.96
CA GLN A 180 -2.86 -5.18 -0.20
C GLN A 180 -3.97 -6.15 -0.62
N VAL A 181 -5.22 -5.69 -0.55
CA VAL A 181 -6.38 -6.10 -1.38
C VAL A 181 -6.05 -7.03 -2.54
N VAL A 182 -5.63 -6.32 -3.58
CA VAL A 182 -5.37 -6.81 -4.92
C VAL A 182 -4.13 -7.70 -4.97
N SER A 183 -3.04 -7.32 -4.30
CA SER A 183 -1.76 -8.02 -4.37
C SER A 183 -1.80 -9.39 -3.71
N ALA A 184 -2.66 -9.59 -2.70
CA ALA A 184 -2.85 -10.89 -2.05
C ALA A 184 -3.42 -11.96 -2.99
N GLY A 185 -4.01 -11.56 -4.13
CA GLY A 185 -4.51 -12.48 -5.16
C GLY A 185 -3.59 -12.62 -6.38
N PHE A 186 -2.33 -12.19 -6.30
CA PHE A 186 -1.37 -12.30 -7.39
C PHE A 186 -0.46 -13.52 -7.24
N ASP A 187 -0.14 -14.13 -8.39
CA ASP A 187 0.90 -15.15 -8.50
C ASP A 187 2.08 -14.61 -9.30
N LEU A 188 3.26 -15.20 -9.10
CA LEU A 188 4.41 -15.00 -9.99
C LEU A 188 4.10 -15.61 -11.36
N ARG A 189 4.17 -14.79 -12.42
CA ARG A 189 3.84 -15.15 -13.81
C ARG A 189 5.05 -15.29 -14.71
N ALA A 190 6.10 -14.51 -14.44
CA ALA A 190 7.35 -14.58 -15.17
C ALA A 190 8.51 -14.07 -14.32
N GLU A 191 9.69 -14.58 -14.61
CA GLU A 191 10.95 -14.01 -14.14
C GLU A 191 11.91 -13.88 -15.33
N LEU A 192 12.39 -12.66 -15.56
CA LEU A 192 13.30 -12.34 -16.65
C LEU A 192 14.71 -12.13 -16.07
N PRO A 193 15.75 -12.71 -16.69
CA PRO A 193 17.12 -12.39 -16.31
C PRO A 193 17.45 -10.92 -16.63
N ALA A 194 18.46 -10.37 -15.96
CA ALA A 194 18.90 -8.97 -16.09
C ALA A 194 18.89 -8.43 -17.53
N ALA A 195 19.54 -9.12 -18.47
CA ALA A 195 19.65 -8.66 -19.86
C ALA A 195 18.27 -8.49 -20.54
N GLU A 196 17.37 -9.45 -20.33
CA GLU A 196 16.02 -9.41 -20.89
C GLU A 196 15.12 -8.40 -20.16
N ALA A 197 15.29 -8.24 -18.84
CA ALA A 197 14.63 -7.19 -18.08
C ALA A 197 14.99 -5.80 -18.60
N VAL A 198 16.28 -5.53 -18.83
CA VAL A 198 16.79 -4.27 -19.40
C VAL A 198 16.23 -4.04 -20.80
N ARG A 199 16.29 -5.06 -21.67
CA ARG A 199 15.76 -4.98 -23.03
C ARG A 199 14.26 -4.69 -23.03
N PHE A 200 13.49 -5.42 -22.24
CA PHE A 200 12.04 -5.27 -22.13
C PHE A 200 11.67 -3.86 -21.65
N LEU A 201 12.19 -3.42 -20.50
CA LEU A 201 11.86 -2.11 -19.93
C LEU A 201 12.29 -0.95 -20.82
N ARG A 202 13.41 -1.07 -21.55
CA ARG A 202 13.83 -0.05 -22.54
C ARG A 202 12.94 0.01 -23.77
N SER A 203 12.29 -1.10 -24.14
CA SER A 203 11.37 -1.16 -25.29
C SER A 203 10.00 -0.54 -25.02
N LEU A 204 9.64 -0.33 -23.75
CA LEU A 204 8.34 0.23 -23.37
C LEU A 204 8.25 1.72 -23.74
N PRO A 205 7.05 2.18 -24.20
CA PRO A 205 6.79 3.61 -24.35
C PRO A 205 7.01 4.36 -23.04
N ARG A 206 7.60 5.55 -23.13
CA ARG A 206 7.95 6.39 -21.97
C ARG A 206 7.01 7.56 -21.73
N THR A 207 6.20 7.89 -22.73
CA THR A 207 5.25 9.01 -22.68
C THR A 207 3.84 8.49 -22.89
N SER A 208 2.90 9.11 -22.18
CA SER A 208 1.47 8.95 -22.41
C SER A 208 1.09 9.63 -23.72
N GLY A 209 1.48 9.07 -24.87
CA GLY A 209 0.89 9.47 -26.16
C GLY A 209 -0.61 9.13 -26.21
N ASN A 210 -1.22 9.09 -27.39
CA ASN A 210 -2.57 8.50 -27.62
C ASN A 210 -2.69 7.00 -27.23
N ALA A 211 -1.73 6.47 -26.46
CA ALA A 211 -1.62 5.13 -25.91
C ALA A 211 -2.62 4.85 -24.76
N SER A 212 -3.55 5.75 -24.47
CA SER A 212 -4.70 5.55 -23.58
C SER A 212 -5.77 4.60 -24.13
N ARG A 213 -5.55 3.97 -25.30
CA ARG A 213 -6.50 3.05 -25.97
C ARG A 213 -6.48 1.61 -25.42
N GLY A 214 -6.63 1.47 -24.11
CA GLY A 214 -6.83 0.17 -23.44
C GLY A 214 -5.56 -0.47 -22.90
N ALA A 215 -5.74 -1.43 -22.00
CA ALA A 215 -4.64 -2.16 -21.36
C ALA A 215 -3.85 -2.98 -22.39
N ARG A 216 -2.52 -2.88 -22.35
CA ARG A 216 -1.65 -3.81 -23.07
C ARG A 216 -1.52 -5.10 -22.29
N TRP A 217 -1.10 -6.14 -22.97
CA TRP A 217 -0.88 -7.45 -22.36
C TRP A 217 0.51 -7.95 -22.74
N VAL A 218 1.13 -8.72 -21.85
CA VAL A 218 2.36 -9.44 -22.14
C VAL A 218 2.18 -10.91 -21.82
N ILE A 219 2.80 -11.80 -22.59
CA ILE A 219 2.81 -13.23 -22.30
C ILE A 219 4.24 -13.71 -22.08
N PRO A 220 4.49 -14.55 -21.07
CA PRO A 220 5.77 -15.24 -20.92
C PRO A 220 6.08 -16.09 -22.16
N ALA A 221 7.29 -15.95 -22.70
CA ALA A 221 7.79 -16.73 -23.82
C ALA A 221 9.24 -17.12 -23.53
N GLY A 222 9.42 -18.30 -22.91
CA GLY A 222 10.71 -18.71 -22.36
C GLY A 222 11.16 -17.72 -21.26
N LYS A 223 12.35 -17.14 -21.43
CA LYS A 223 12.92 -16.12 -20.50
C LYS A 223 12.58 -14.68 -20.88
N THR A 224 11.62 -14.47 -21.78
CA THR A 224 11.26 -13.15 -22.33
C THR A 224 9.77 -12.88 -22.17
N LEU A 225 9.37 -11.61 -22.36
CA LEU A 225 7.96 -11.22 -22.45
C LEU A 225 7.65 -10.74 -23.86
N ARG A 226 6.58 -11.29 -24.44
CA ARG A 226 6.08 -10.85 -25.75
C ARG A 226 4.82 -10.01 -25.57
N PRO A 227 4.75 -8.81 -26.16
CA PRO A 227 3.51 -8.03 -26.19
C PRO A 227 2.40 -8.78 -26.92
N THR A 228 1.18 -8.67 -26.42
CA THR A 228 -0.05 -9.12 -27.06
C THR A 228 -1.14 -8.08 -26.90
N THR A 229 -2.10 -8.07 -27.82
CA THR A 229 -3.25 -7.14 -27.81
C THR A 229 -4.47 -7.74 -27.14
N ARG A 230 -4.43 -9.02 -26.72
CA ARG A 230 -5.56 -9.74 -26.13
C ARG A 230 -5.20 -10.39 -24.79
N PRO A 231 -6.15 -10.43 -23.84
CA PRO A 231 -6.03 -11.18 -22.59
C PRO A 231 -6.16 -12.69 -22.84
N VAL A 232 -5.10 -13.30 -23.37
CA VAL A 232 -5.02 -14.76 -23.56
C VAL A 232 -4.61 -15.45 -22.25
N ALA A 233 -4.84 -16.76 -22.16
CA ALA A 233 -4.40 -17.54 -21.01
C ALA A 233 -2.88 -17.35 -20.75
N GLY A 234 -2.52 -17.08 -19.50
CA GLY A 234 -1.14 -16.79 -19.09
C GLY A 234 -0.64 -15.36 -19.37
N ALA A 235 -1.44 -14.50 -20.02
CA ALA A 235 -1.07 -13.11 -20.21
C ALA A 235 -1.18 -12.31 -18.90
N VAL A 236 -0.27 -11.35 -18.72
CA VAL A 236 -0.29 -10.37 -17.63
C VAL A 236 -0.67 -9.01 -18.20
N CYS A 237 -1.57 -8.34 -17.50
CA CYS A 237 -2.00 -6.99 -17.83
C CYS A 237 -0.84 -5.98 -17.63
N LEU A 238 -0.61 -5.11 -18.60
CA LEU A 238 0.33 -3.98 -18.52
C LEU A 238 -0.42 -2.68 -18.86
N PRO A 239 -1.19 -2.14 -17.90
CA PRO A 239 -1.99 -0.94 -18.13
C PRO A 239 -1.12 0.31 -18.05
N GLY A 240 -0.87 0.96 -19.19
CA GLY A 240 -0.01 2.15 -19.27
C GLY A 240 1.46 1.84 -19.01
N PRO A 241 2.20 1.29 -19.99
CA PRO A 241 3.61 0.91 -19.82
C PRO A 241 4.53 2.02 -19.29
N GLU A 242 4.21 3.28 -19.60
CA GLU A 242 4.92 4.47 -19.10
C GLU A 242 4.90 4.59 -17.58
N ARG A 243 3.97 3.90 -16.90
CA ARG A 243 3.89 3.83 -15.44
C ARG A 243 5.01 3.03 -14.79
N LEU A 244 5.77 2.27 -15.58
CA LEU A 244 6.98 1.57 -15.14
C LEU A 244 8.27 2.40 -15.28
N VAL A 245 8.17 3.68 -15.66
CA VAL A 245 9.35 4.54 -15.91
C VAL A 245 10.28 4.69 -14.71
N ALA A 246 9.77 4.57 -13.48
CA ALA A 246 10.58 4.68 -12.27
C ALA A 246 11.67 3.59 -12.18
N PHE A 247 11.50 2.44 -12.84
CA PHE A 247 12.55 1.42 -12.93
C PHE A 247 13.82 1.91 -13.62
N GLN A 248 13.76 2.94 -14.46
CA GLN A 248 14.93 3.46 -15.16
C GLN A 248 16.04 3.90 -14.21
N ARG A 249 15.69 4.33 -12.99
CA ARG A 249 16.65 4.71 -11.94
C ARG A 249 17.58 3.56 -11.54
N VAL A 250 17.03 2.34 -11.47
CA VAL A 250 17.74 1.15 -10.95
C VAL A 250 18.06 0.12 -12.03
N LEU A 251 17.63 0.35 -13.27
CA LEU A 251 17.65 -0.64 -14.34
C LEU A 251 19.03 -1.26 -14.60
N ARG A 252 20.10 -0.49 -14.47
CA ARG A 252 21.49 -0.97 -14.67
C ARG A 252 21.97 -1.92 -13.57
N HIS A 253 21.27 -1.96 -12.43
CA HIS A 253 21.59 -2.77 -11.26
C HIS A 253 20.64 -3.97 -11.10
N ALA A 254 19.61 -4.08 -11.95
CA ALA A 254 18.63 -5.16 -11.87
C ALA A 254 19.29 -6.51 -12.21
N THR A 255 19.12 -7.49 -11.33
CA THR A 255 19.58 -8.88 -11.52
C THR A 255 18.48 -9.74 -12.15
N SER A 256 17.22 -9.46 -11.83
CA SER A 256 16.04 -10.01 -12.52
C SER A 256 14.85 -9.06 -12.46
N LEU A 257 13.85 -9.32 -13.29
CA LEU A 257 12.53 -8.69 -13.24
C LEU A 257 11.46 -9.76 -13.06
N ARG A 258 10.75 -9.73 -11.94
CA ARG A 258 9.63 -10.60 -11.64
C ARG A 258 8.32 -9.89 -11.97
N VAL A 259 7.39 -10.64 -12.53
CA VAL A 259 6.09 -10.13 -12.97
C VAL A 259 4.99 -10.92 -12.29
N TYR A 260 4.10 -10.20 -11.63
CA TYR A 260 3.00 -10.75 -10.86
C TYR A 260 1.66 -10.26 -11.42
N GLY A 261 0.65 -11.11 -11.29
CA GLY A 261 -0.71 -10.75 -11.65
C GLY A 261 -1.71 -11.86 -11.35
N PRO A 262 -3.01 -11.57 -11.47
CA PRO A 262 -4.05 -12.57 -11.31
C PRO A 262 -4.15 -13.43 -12.57
N VAL A 263 -4.95 -14.49 -12.51
CA VAL A 263 -5.32 -15.24 -13.72
C VAL A 263 -6.17 -14.33 -14.59
N ALA A 264 -5.73 -14.09 -15.83
CA ALA A 264 -6.47 -13.25 -16.77
C ALA A 264 -7.85 -13.86 -17.06
N ASP A 265 -8.90 -13.07 -16.86
CA ASP A 265 -10.31 -13.44 -17.05
C ASP A 265 -10.96 -12.71 -18.25
N GLY A 266 -10.13 -12.03 -19.06
CA GLY A 266 -10.58 -11.26 -20.22
C GLY A 266 -10.77 -9.76 -19.97
N ALA A 267 -10.70 -9.27 -18.73
CA ALA A 267 -10.78 -7.85 -18.40
C ALA A 267 -9.41 -7.26 -18.04
N ALA A 268 -9.25 -5.94 -18.13
CA ALA A 268 -8.06 -5.28 -17.61
C ALA A 268 -7.96 -5.47 -16.08
N THR A 269 -6.83 -5.99 -15.61
CA THR A 269 -6.55 -6.22 -14.20
C THR A 269 -5.36 -5.40 -13.74
N ALA A 270 -5.17 -5.32 -12.43
CA ALA A 270 -3.93 -4.85 -11.86
C ALA A 270 -2.80 -5.88 -12.10
N SER A 271 -1.56 -5.41 -12.01
CA SER A 271 -0.35 -6.24 -12.06
C SER A 271 0.74 -5.62 -11.21
N ALA A 272 1.75 -6.40 -10.86
CA ALA A 272 2.92 -5.89 -10.17
C ALA A 272 4.21 -6.37 -10.83
N TRP A 273 5.22 -5.53 -10.75
CA TRP A 273 6.50 -5.70 -11.41
C TRP A 273 7.56 -5.45 -10.36
N GLU A 274 8.54 -6.33 -10.23
CA GLU A 274 9.57 -6.26 -9.20
C GLU A 274 10.95 -6.38 -9.83
N ALA A 275 11.75 -5.31 -9.74
CA ALA A 275 13.17 -5.38 -10.06
C ALA A 275 13.92 -5.90 -8.84
N VAL A 276 14.54 -7.07 -8.98
CA VAL A 276 15.47 -7.62 -7.99
C VAL A 276 16.80 -6.92 -8.14
N LEU A 277 17.35 -6.45 -7.03
CA LEU A 277 18.60 -5.69 -6.94
C LEU A 277 19.52 -6.36 -5.91
N PRO A 278 20.83 -6.12 -5.94
CA PRO A 278 21.72 -6.53 -4.84
C PRO A 278 21.20 -6.01 -3.50
N GLY A 279 20.79 -6.94 -2.63
CA GLY A 279 20.23 -6.70 -1.30
C GLY A 279 18.95 -5.87 -1.20
N MET A 280 18.25 -5.70 -2.33
CA MET A 280 17.08 -4.82 -2.43
C MET A 280 16.05 -5.37 -3.42
N ARG A 281 14.81 -4.94 -3.28
CA ARG A 281 13.74 -5.19 -4.26
C ARG A 281 12.94 -3.92 -4.48
N LEU A 282 12.78 -3.48 -5.73
CA LEU A 282 11.88 -2.38 -6.08
C LEU A 282 10.64 -2.94 -6.76
N THR A 283 9.47 -2.79 -6.14
CA THR A 283 8.18 -3.21 -6.67
C THR A 283 7.37 -2.01 -7.14
N LEU A 284 6.78 -2.10 -8.34
CA LEU A 284 5.77 -1.19 -8.85
C LEU A 284 4.49 -1.97 -9.13
N ALA A 285 3.42 -1.72 -8.38
CA ALA A 285 2.09 -2.25 -8.65
C ALA A 285 1.24 -1.23 -9.41
N LEU A 286 0.59 -1.69 -10.47
CA LEU A 286 -0.22 -0.89 -11.38
C LEU A 286 -1.69 -1.23 -11.19
N SER A 287 -2.51 -0.22 -10.90
CA SER A 287 -3.96 -0.34 -10.97
C SER A 287 -4.45 -0.65 -12.40
N PRO A 288 -5.66 -1.20 -12.56
CA PRO A 288 -6.14 -1.73 -13.85
C PRO A 288 -6.15 -0.73 -15.01
N GLU A 289 -6.29 0.57 -14.73
CA GLU A 289 -6.30 1.65 -15.74
C GLU A 289 -5.63 2.91 -15.20
N ALA A 290 -5.08 3.76 -16.06
CA ALA A 290 -4.42 5.00 -15.64
C ALA A 290 -5.41 5.98 -14.96
N SER A 291 -6.65 6.01 -15.43
CA SER A 291 -7.77 6.81 -14.88
C SER A 291 -8.35 6.24 -13.59
N ARG A 292 -7.97 5.02 -13.20
CA ARG A 292 -8.56 4.24 -12.11
C ARG A 292 -7.50 3.90 -11.08
N GLY A 293 -7.35 4.71 -10.05
CA GLY A 293 -6.42 4.44 -8.94
C GLY A 293 -6.93 3.40 -7.95
N PHE A 294 -6.01 2.75 -7.23
CA PHE A 294 -6.31 1.79 -6.15
C PHE A 294 -7.24 2.38 -5.08
N SER A 295 -7.10 3.65 -4.74
CA SER A 295 -7.89 4.30 -3.69
C SER A 295 -9.40 4.43 -4.00
N GLY A 296 -9.78 4.22 -5.26
CA GLY A 296 -11.16 4.21 -5.71
C GLY A 296 -11.71 2.80 -5.95
N GLU A 297 -10.97 1.76 -5.56
CA GLU A 297 -11.45 0.38 -5.58
C GLU A 297 -12.47 0.13 -4.47
N GLY A 298 -12.87 -1.12 -4.30
CA GLY A 298 -13.81 -1.51 -3.24
C GLY A 298 -13.59 -2.93 -2.77
N GLY A 299 -12.35 -3.43 -2.87
CA GLY A 299 -12.00 -4.77 -2.44
C GLY A 299 -12.16 -4.95 -0.93
N VAL A 300 -12.03 -3.87 -0.16
CA VAL A 300 -12.15 -3.91 1.30
C VAL A 300 -13.59 -3.95 1.82
N LEU A 301 -14.58 -3.59 0.99
CA LEU A 301 -15.94 -3.29 1.44
C LEU A 301 -16.65 -4.50 2.07
N GLU A 302 -16.46 -5.70 1.52
CA GLU A 302 -17.07 -6.93 2.05
C GLU A 302 -16.55 -7.26 3.47
N ALA A 303 -15.24 -7.15 3.68
CA ALA A 303 -14.65 -7.38 5.00
C ALA A 303 -15.12 -6.31 6.01
N LEU A 304 -15.21 -5.04 5.59
CA LEU A 304 -15.70 -3.95 6.45
C LEU A 304 -17.21 -4.02 6.75
N ALA A 305 -17.97 -4.68 5.90
CA ALA A 305 -19.39 -4.94 6.10
C ALA A 305 -19.67 -6.16 6.99
N THR A 306 -18.64 -6.98 7.28
CA THR A 306 -18.76 -8.14 8.14
C THR A 306 -18.60 -7.71 9.60
N GLU A 307 -19.55 -8.10 10.45
CA GLU A 307 -19.62 -7.69 11.86
C GLU A 307 -18.47 -8.27 12.68
N ASP A 308 -18.34 -9.62 12.67
CA ASP A 308 -17.29 -10.36 13.38
C ASP A 308 -15.88 -9.89 12.99
N ALA A 309 -15.71 -9.37 11.78
CA ALA A 309 -14.42 -8.88 11.31
C ALA A 309 -13.87 -7.73 12.18
N ALA A 310 -14.72 -7.03 12.96
CA ALA A 310 -14.28 -6.03 13.94
C ALA A 310 -13.52 -6.67 15.10
N ALA A 311 -14.20 -7.58 15.80
CA ALA A 311 -13.65 -8.29 16.94
C ALA A 311 -12.46 -9.15 16.52
N ASP A 312 -12.55 -9.79 15.35
CA ASP A 312 -11.46 -10.59 14.78
C ASP A 312 -10.23 -9.73 14.49
N ALA A 313 -10.41 -8.51 13.96
CA ALA A 313 -9.31 -7.58 13.72
C ALA A 313 -8.66 -7.09 15.03
N GLU A 314 -9.44 -6.88 16.09
CA GLU A 314 -8.91 -6.56 17.42
C GLU A 314 -8.11 -7.73 17.99
N LEU A 315 -8.62 -8.97 17.92
CA LEU A 315 -7.88 -10.15 18.36
C LEU A 315 -6.59 -10.35 17.56
N VAL A 316 -6.70 -10.39 16.23
CA VAL A 316 -5.56 -10.58 15.33
C VAL A 316 -4.53 -9.45 15.50
N SER A 317 -4.97 -8.25 15.89
CA SER A 317 -4.05 -7.14 16.12
C SER A 317 -2.98 -7.40 17.17
N LEU A 318 -3.36 -8.10 18.24
CA LEU A 318 -2.49 -8.41 19.36
C LEU A 318 -1.45 -9.47 18.96
N LEU A 319 -1.73 -10.26 17.92
CA LEU A 319 -0.90 -11.37 17.44
C LEU A 319 0.08 -10.97 16.33
N LEU A 320 -0.02 -9.77 15.75
CA LEU A 320 0.86 -9.39 14.63
C LEU A 320 2.33 -9.26 15.05
N ALA A 321 2.60 -9.00 16.33
CA ALA A 321 3.93 -8.98 16.96
C ALA A 321 5.04 -8.22 16.19
N TRP A 322 4.67 -7.24 15.35
CA TRP A 322 5.60 -6.52 14.45
C TRP A 322 6.38 -7.40 13.46
N GLU A 323 5.86 -8.58 13.16
CA GLU A 323 6.54 -9.58 12.32
C GLU A 323 6.76 -9.07 10.88
N PRO A 324 7.94 -9.33 10.28
CA PRO A 324 8.22 -9.00 8.88
C PRO A 324 7.46 -9.88 7.89
N ARG A 325 6.97 -11.03 8.35
CA ARG A 325 6.19 -12.02 7.59
C ARG A 325 5.08 -12.56 8.47
N ILE A 326 3.85 -12.41 8.01
CA ILE A 326 2.63 -12.79 8.72
C ILE A 326 1.84 -13.72 7.80
N GLU A 327 1.74 -14.98 8.20
CA GLU A 327 1.00 -16.01 7.49
C GLU A 327 -0.42 -16.15 8.07
N PRO A 328 -1.48 -16.14 7.25
CA PRO A 328 -2.84 -16.28 7.75
C PRO A 328 -3.11 -17.60 8.48
N ALA A 329 -2.37 -18.67 8.14
CA ALA A 329 -2.53 -19.98 8.78
C ALA A 329 -2.01 -19.96 10.23
N ASP A 330 -0.85 -19.37 10.47
CA ASP A 330 -0.24 -19.27 11.80
C ASP A 330 -1.12 -18.42 12.74
N LEU A 331 -1.66 -17.30 12.21
CA LEU A 331 -2.60 -16.47 12.95
C LEU A 331 -3.91 -17.21 13.24
N ALA A 332 -4.39 -18.06 12.32
CA ALA A 332 -5.59 -18.87 12.54
C ALA A 332 -5.38 -19.86 13.68
N GLU A 333 -4.23 -20.54 13.72
CA GLU A 333 -3.84 -21.43 14.80
C GLU A 333 -3.76 -20.70 16.16
N GLN A 334 -3.10 -19.55 16.20
CA GLN A 334 -2.92 -18.77 17.44
C GLN A 334 -4.22 -18.14 17.96
N SER A 335 -5.09 -17.68 17.06
CA SER A 335 -6.34 -17.00 17.42
C SER A 335 -7.53 -17.96 17.62
N GLY A 336 -7.44 -19.19 17.13
CA GLY A 336 -8.57 -20.13 17.04
C GLY A 336 -9.62 -19.75 15.99
N LEU A 337 -9.35 -18.76 15.13
CA LEU A 337 -10.22 -18.36 14.02
C LEU A 337 -9.96 -19.22 12.78
N THR A 338 -10.92 -19.28 11.86
CA THR A 338 -10.66 -19.86 10.54
C THR A 338 -9.77 -18.94 9.71
N VAL A 339 -9.06 -19.49 8.74
CA VAL A 339 -8.19 -18.72 7.83
C VAL A 339 -8.98 -17.63 7.09
N GLU A 340 -10.23 -17.89 6.72
CA GLU A 340 -11.10 -16.92 6.05
C GLU A 340 -11.42 -15.73 6.96
N ARG A 341 -11.70 -15.97 8.25
CA ARG A 341 -11.92 -14.92 9.25
C ARG A 341 -10.66 -14.11 9.49
N VAL A 342 -9.50 -14.77 9.59
CA VAL A 342 -8.19 -14.09 9.69
C VAL A 342 -7.93 -13.21 8.47
N ARG A 343 -8.21 -13.69 7.25
CA ARG A 343 -8.05 -12.88 6.03
C ARG A 343 -8.97 -11.65 6.04
N ALA A 344 -10.22 -11.81 6.46
CA ALA A 344 -11.15 -10.68 6.61
C ALA A 344 -10.67 -9.67 7.67
N ALA A 345 -10.15 -10.16 8.80
CA ALA A 345 -9.53 -9.35 9.85
C ALA A 345 -8.31 -8.58 9.30
N LEU A 346 -7.41 -9.24 8.57
CA LEU A 346 -6.24 -8.61 7.94
C LEU A 346 -6.63 -7.57 6.89
N THR A 347 -7.73 -7.75 6.15
CA THR A 347 -8.26 -6.71 5.25
C THR A 347 -8.73 -5.48 6.03
N ARG A 348 -9.42 -5.68 7.16
CA ARG A 348 -9.86 -4.58 8.03
C ARG A 348 -8.67 -3.85 8.66
N LEU A 349 -7.67 -4.59 9.13
CA LEU A 349 -6.41 -4.07 9.63
C LEU A 349 -5.64 -3.29 8.56
N GLY A 350 -5.69 -3.75 7.31
CA GLY A 350 -5.18 -3.02 6.15
C GLY A 350 -5.81 -1.65 5.97
N THR A 351 -7.14 -1.57 6.12
CA THR A 351 -7.90 -0.32 6.10
C THR A 351 -7.53 0.60 7.26
N ALA A 352 -7.12 0.02 8.40
CA ALA A 352 -6.56 0.72 9.54
C ALA A 352 -5.07 1.08 9.38
N GLY A 353 -4.45 0.74 8.25
CA GLY A 353 -3.03 1.03 8.00
C GLY A 353 -2.05 0.12 8.76
N ARG A 354 -2.55 -0.97 9.34
CA ARG A 354 -1.85 -1.86 10.28
C ARG A 354 -1.03 -2.98 9.61
N VAL A 355 -1.32 -3.27 8.34
CA VAL A 355 -0.65 -4.32 7.57
C VAL A 355 -0.46 -3.92 6.11
N GLY A 356 0.56 -4.49 5.46
CA GLY A 356 0.75 -4.52 4.02
C GLY A 356 0.90 -5.95 3.51
N TYR A 357 1.14 -6.14 2.21
CA TYR A 357 1.37 -7.46 1.59
C TYR A 357 2.66 -7.48 0.77
N ASP A 358 3.49 -8.50 0.97
CA ASP A 358 4.75 -8.72 0.27
C ASP A 358 4.59 -9.83 -0.78
N LEU A 359 4.68 -9.46 -2.07
CA LEU A 359 4.51 -10.39 -3.19
C LEU A 359 5.61 -11.45 -3.28
N ALA A 360 6.84 -11.09 -2.94
CA ALA A 360 7.97 -11.99 -3.05
C ALA A 360 7.98 -13.02 -1.91
N ASP A 361 7.52 -12.62 -0.72
CA ASP A 361 7.41 -13.50 0.44
C ASP A 361 6.03 -14.20 0.51
N ALA A 362 5.08 -13.79 -0.34
CA ALA A 362 3.68 -14.20 -0.36
C ALA A 362 2.97 -14.08 1.00
N ALA A 363 3.34 -13.07 1.79
CA ALA A 363 2.94 -12.92 3.18
C ALA A 363 2.49 -11.49 3.48
N TYR A 364 1.69 -11.32 4.54
CA TYR A 364 1.43 -9.99 5.09
C TYR A 364 2.66 -9.51 5.88
N PHE A 365 2.77 -8.20 6.09
CA PHE A 365 3.78 -7.63 6.99
C PHE A 365 3.16 -6.53 7.85
N HIS A 366 3.68 -6.34 9.07
CA HIS A 366 3.19 -5.31 9.97
C HIS A 366 3.58 -3.91 9.47
N ARG A 367 2.68 -2.93 9.61
CA ARG A 367 2.95 -1.51 9.32
C ARG A 367 2.10 -0.67 10.27
N GLU A 368 2.49 0.56 10.59
CA GLU A 368 1.62 1.45 11.36
C GLU A 368 1.46 2.82 10.70
N LEU A 369 0.41 2.98 9.90
CA LEU A 369 0.03 4.30 9.39
C LEU A 369 -0.84 5.04 10.43
N PRO A 370 -0.92 6.38 10.38
CA PRO A 370 -1.79 7.16 11.26
C PRO A 370 -3.25 6.67 11.15
N TYR A 371 -3.73 6.01 12.21
CA TYR A 371 -5.08 5.46 12.27
C TYR A 371 -6.05 6.46 12.91
N ASP A 372 -7.24 6.57 12.31
CA ASP A 372 -8.36 7.31 12.88
C ASP A 372 -9.65 6.56 12.50
N ALA A 373 -10.35 6.03 13.50
CA ALA A 373 -11.55 5.23 13.29
C ALA A 373 -12.65 6.01 12.54
N ASN A 374 -12.75 7.33 12.75
CA ASN A 374 -13.71 8.19 12.05
C ASN A 374 -13.38 8.32 10.55
N ARG A 375 -12.15 8.01 10.12
CA ARG A 375 -11.78 8.04 8.70
C ARG A 375 -12.33 6.86 7.92
N VAL A 376 -12.50 5.69 8.54
CA VAL A 376 -12.96 4.49 7.83
C VAL A 376 -14.32 4.72 7.17
N GLU A 377 -15.25 5.39 7.86
CA GLU A 377 -16.57 5.69 7.29
C GLU A 377 -16.52 6.77 6.21
N ARG A 378 -15.80 7.88 6.46
CA ARG A 378 -15.57 8.95 5.47
C ARG A 378 -14.92 8.42 4.19
N HIS A 379 -14.06 7.42 4.32
CA HIS A 379 -13.31 6.83 3.23
C HIS A 379 -14.14 5.87 2.39
N ASN A 380 -15.26 5.35 2.92
CA ASN A 380 -16.07 4.31 2.30
C ASN A 380 -17.55 4.71 2.18
N PRO A 381 -17.90 5.73 1.36
CA PRO A 381 -19.29 6.20 1.22
C PRO A 381 -20.26 5.12 0.72
N ARG A 382 -19.79 4.14 -0.06
CA ARG A 382 -20.59 2.97 -0.48
C ARG A 382 -20.98 2.08 0.71
N LEU A 383 -20.09 1.94 1.70
CA LEU A 383 -20.36 1.18 2.93
C LEU A 383 -21.37 1.92 3.80
N VAL A 384 -21.20 3.22 3.98
CA VAL A 384 -22.15 4.07 4.73
C VAL A 384 -23.55 3.97 4.14
N ALA A 385 -23.68 4.17 2.83
CA ALA A 385 -24.98 4.07 2.15
C ALA A 385 -25.57 2.65 2.18
N ALA A 386 -24.74 1.60 2.24
CA ALA A 386 -25.22 0.22 2.40
C ALA A 386 -25.78 -0.02 3.81
N ARG A 387 -25.11 0.49 4.85
CA ARG A 387 -25.59 0.41 6.24
C ARG A 387 -26.91 1.14 6.43
N GLU A 388 -27.05 2.32 5.84
CA GLU A 388 -28.31 3.09 5.85
C GLU A 388 -29.47 2.32 5.19
N LEU A 389 -29.22 1.66 4.06
CA LEU A 389 -30.21 0.83 3.37
C LEU A 389 -30.60 -0.40 4.19
N ALA A 390 -29.62 -1.09 4.79
CA ALA A 390 -29.89 -2.21 5.70
C ALA A 390 -30.69 -1.73 6.92
N GLY A 391 -30.38 -0.54 7.41
CA GLY A 391 -30.97 0.06 8.61
C GLY A 391 -32.38 0.56 8.53
N SER A 392 -32.72 1.14 7.40
CA SER A 392 -34.06 1.65 7.13
C SER A 392 -35.07 0.56 6.77
N GLY A 393 -34.68 -0.72 6.82
CA GLY A 393 -35.54 -1.82 6.37
C GLY A 393 -35.81 -1.80 4.87
N ALA A 394 -34.94 -1.14 4.08
CA ALA A 394 -35.15 -0.94 2.65
C ALA A 394 -34.86 -2.20 1.80
N VAL A 395 -34.41 -3.28 2.43
CA VAL A 395 -34.07 -4.57 1.81
C VAL A 395 -35.16 -5.59 2.12
N ALA A 396 -35.85 -6.05 1.08
CA ALA A 396 -36.77 -7.19 1.15
C ALA A 396 -36.11 -8.43 0.54
N LEU A 397 -35.98 -9.50 1.32
CA LEU A 397 -35.43 -10.78 0.86
C LEU A 397 -36.56 -11.68 0.32
N ASP A 398 -36.35 -12.28 -0.85
CA ASP A 398 -37.26 -13.23 -1.50
C ASP A 398 -36.45 -14.39 -2.12
N GLY A 399 -36.08 -15.35 -1.27
CA GLY A 399 -35.16 -16.43 -1.65
C GLY A 399 -33.82 -15.91 -2.16
N ASP A 400 -33.43 -16.34 -3.37
CA ASP A 400 -32.16 -15.95 -4.01
C ASP A 400 -32.16 -14.52 -4.54
N VAL A 401 -33.33 -13.90 -4.67
CA VAL A 401 -33.50 -12.51 -5.12
C VAL A 401 -33.82 -11.63 -3.91
N ALA A 402 -33.29 -10.42 -3.92
CA ALA A 402 -33.63 -9.39 -2.96
C ALA A 402 -34.01 -8.11 -3.71
N VAL A 403 -34.97 -7.37 -3.18
CA VAL A 403 -35.38 -6.07 -3.69
C VAL A 403 -34.89 -5.00 -2.72
N VAL A 404 -34.13 -4.03 -3.23
CA VAL A 404 -33.60 -2.91 -2.45
C VAL A 404 -34.24 -1.62 -2.92
N SER A 405 -34.94 -0.93 -2.03
CA SER A 405 -35.51 0.39 -2.28
C SER A 405 -34.44 1.46 -1.98
N SER A 406 -34.06 2.27 -2.96
CA SER A 406 -33.07 3.34 -2.76
C SER A 406 -33.56 4.60 -3.45
N GLY A 407 -34.09 5.55 -2.67
CA GLY A 407 -34.87 6.67 -3.18
C GLY A 407 -36.16 6.17 -3.83
N GLU A 408 -36.53 6.72 -4.98
CA GLU A 408 -37.75 6.33 -5.72
C GLU A 408 -37.58 5.05 -6.56
N ARG A 409 -36.37 4.49 -6.61
CA ARG A 409 -36.05 3.34 -7.47
C ARG A 409 -35.93 2.05 -6.65
N ARG A 410 -36.33 0.95 -7.27
CA ARG A 410 -36.13 -0.42 -6.76
C ARG A 410 -35.08 -1.13 -7.59
N TYR A 411 -34.13 -1.76 -6.91
CA TYR A 411 -33.07 -2.55 -7.53
C TYR A 411 -33.22 -4.00 -7.14
N GLN A 412 -33.01 -4.91 -8.10
CA GLN A 412 -32.97 -6.33 -7.82
C GLN A 412 -31.52 -6.74 -7.61
N VAL A 413 -31.28 -7.49 -6.54
CA VAL A 413 -30.01 -8.12 -6.24
C VAL A 413 -30.23 -9.63 -6.28
N ARG A 414 -29.39 -10.36 -7.00
CA ARG A 414 -29.48 -11.81 -7.11
C ARG A 414 -28.17 -12.42 -6.66
N GLU A 415 -28.25 -13.42 -5.80
CA GLU A 415 -27.08 -14.26 -5.50
C GLU A 415 -27.05 -15.45 -6.44
N LYS A 416 -25.87 -15.71 -6.99
CA LYS A 416 -25.58 -16.91 -7.75
C LYS A 416 -24.14 -17.31 -7.48
N ASP A 417 -23.91 -18.56 -7.10
CA ASP A 417 -22.58 -19.11 -6.82
C ASP A 417 -21.78 -18.25 -5.79
N GLY A 418 -22.47 -17.74 -4.77
CA GLY A 418 -21.89 -16.85 -3.74
C GLY A 418 -21.58 -15.41 -4.19
N MET A 419 -21.87 -15.06 -5.45
CA MET A 419 -21.70 -13.70 -5.98
C MET A 419 -23.05 -12.97 -6.07
N LEU A 420 -23.08 -11.73 -5.54
CA LEU A 420 -24.25 -10.86 -5.64
C LEU A 420 -24.15 -9.98 -6.89
N GLY A 421 -25.05 -10.20 -7.84
CA GLY A 421 -25.31 -9.29 -8.95
C GLY A 421 -26.41 -8.28 -8.62
N CYS A 422 -26.40 -7.11 -9.26
CA CYS A 422 -27.38 -6.05 -9.02
C CYS A 422 -27.85 -5.40 -10.33
N THR A 423 -29.06 -4.86 -10.38
CA THR A 423 -29.57 -4.11 -11.55
C THR A 423 -29.15 -2.64 -11.61
N CYS A 424 -28.33 -2.16 -10.67
CA CYS A 424 -27.90 -0.75 -10.65
C CYS A 424 -26.77 -0.46 -11.65
N GLN A 425 -26.63 0.83 -12.01
CA GLN A 425 -25.61 1.29 -12.97
C GLN A 425 -24.18 0.84 -12.59
N TRP A 426 -23.82 0.90 -11.31
CA TRP A 426 -22.51 0.45 -10.85
C TRP A 426 -22.21 -1.01 -11.23
N TRP A 427 -23.20 -1.89 -11.11
CA TRP A 427 -23.03 -3.29 -11.50
C TRP A 427 -22.97 -3.44 -13.02
N ILE A 428 -23.76 -2.68 -13.77
CA ILE A 428 -23.73 -2.67 -15.23
C ILE A 428 -22.32 -2.30 -15.73
N ASP A 429 -21.72 -1.26 -15.16
CA ASP A 429 -20.42 -0.75 -15.56
C ASP A 429 -19.27 -1.68 -15.14
N TYR A 430 -19.31 -2.20 -13.91
CA TYR A 430 -18.15 -2.87 -13.31
C TYR A 430 -18.31 -4.37 -13.08
N ARG A 431 -19.53 -4.90 -12.97
CA ARG A 431 -19.82 -6.32 -12.71
C ARG A 431 -18.97 -6.93 -11.59
N GLY A 432 -18.86 -6.22 -10.46
CA GLY A 432 -18.09 -6.65 -9.29
C GLY A 432 -16.58 -6.33 -9.34
N ARG A 433 -16.01 -6.00 -10.52
CA ARG A 433 -14.56 -5.74 -10.67
C ARG A 433 -14.02 -4.54 -9.89
N ARG A 434 -14.89 -3.68 -9.35
CA ARG A 434 -14.56 -2.50 -8.54
C ARG A 434 -15.17 -2.57 -7.13
N GLY A 435 -15.38 -3.80 -6.65
CA GLY A 435 -16.09 -4.09 -5.41
C GLY A 435 -17.62 -3.95 -5.53
N PRO A 436 -18.37 -4.40 -4.51
CA PRO A 436 -19.83 -4.41 -4.52
C PRO A 436 -20.42 -2.99 -4.60
N CYS A 437 -21.62 -2.88 -5.18
CA CYS A 437 -22.43 -1.67 -5.05
C CYS A 437 -23.07 -1.61 -3.64
N LYS A 438 -23.57 -0.43 -3.26
CA LYS A 438 -24.26 -0.26 -1.96
C LYS A 438 -25.44 -1.22 -1.76
N HIS A 439 -26.17 -1.57 -2.84
CA HIS A 439 -27.34 -2.46 -2.75
C HIS A 439 -26.94 -3.91 -2.49
N ALA A 440 -25.96 -4.43 -3.23
CA ALA A 440 -25.44 -5.78 -2.99
C ALA A 440 -24.86 -5.91 -1.58
N LEU A 441 -24.11 -4.89 -1.15
CA LEU A 441 -23.54 -4.85 0.20
C LEU A 441 -24.62 -4.82 1.29
N ALA A 442 -25.69 -4.03 1.12
CA ALA A 442 -26.82 -3.99 2.04
C ALA A 442 -27.54 -5.35 2.14
N VAL A 443 -27.78 -6.01 1.00
CA VAL A 443 -28.38 -7.36 0.97
C VAL A 443 -27.51 -8.36 1.71
N ARG A 444 -26.19 -8.30 1.53
CA ARG A 444 -25.25 -9.16 2.24
C ARG A 444 -25.27 -8.95 3.75
N MET A 445 -25.33 -7.70 4.21
CA MET A 445 -25.46 -7.37 5.62
C MET A 445 -26.75 -7.96 6.22
N VAL A 446 -27.89 -7.76 5.55
CA VAL A 446 -29.20 -8.26 6.02
C VAL A 446 -29.25 -9.79 6.01
N ARG A 447 -28.71 -10.46 4.98
CA ARG A 447 -28.64 -11.94 4.93
C ARG A 447 -27.77 -12.54 6.02
N ARG A 448 -26.74 -11.82 6.47
CA ARG A 448 -25.84 -12.27 7.56
C ARG A 448 -26.37 -11.93 8.96
N GLY A 449 -27.54 -11.28 9.07
CA GLY A 449 -28.13 -10.91 10.36
C GLY A 449 -27.45 -9.74 11.06
N ALA A 450 -26.67 -8.91 10.35
CA ALA A 450 -25.98 -7.78 10.96
C ALA A 450 -26.98 -6.80 11.60
N PRO A 451 -26.88 -6.50 12.91
CA PRO A 451 -27.71 -5.48 13.55
C PRO A 451 -27.30 -4.11 13.02
N VAL A 452 -28.31 -3.31 12.73
CA VAL A 452 -28.13 -1.97 12.21
C VAL A 452 -27.81 -1.07 13.39
N ALA A 453 -26.56 -0.64 13.50
CA ALA A 453 -26.19 0.44 14.40
C ALA A 453 -26.77 1.76 13.84
N GLY A 454 -27.93 2.17 14.36
CA GLY A 454 -28.57 3.43 13.98
C GLY A 454 -30.08 3.47 14.17
N GLY A 455 -30.55 3.18 15.38
CA GLY A 455 -31.95 3.38 15.74
C GLY A 455 -32.08 3.44 17.26
N ALA A 456 -32.07 4.65 17.81
CA ALA A 456 -32.54 4.86 19.17
C ALA A 456 -34.00 4.36 19.22
N ARG A 457 -34.30 3.46 20.16
CA ARG A 457 -35.69 3.25 20.59
C ARG A 457 -36.13 4.41 21.46
#